data_AF-A0A4Q6CFV9-F1
#
_entry.id   AF-A0A4Q6CFV9-F1
#
_cell.length_a   1.000
_cell.length_b   1.000
_cell.length_c   1.000
_cell.angle_alpha   90.00
_cell.angle_beta   90.00
_cell.angle_gamma   90.00
#
_symmetry.space_group_name_H-M   'P 1'
#
loop_
_entity.id
_entity.type
_entity.pdbx_description
1 polymer ?
#
loop_
_entity_poly.entity_id
_entity_poly.type
_entity_poly.pdbx_seq_one_letter_code
_entity_poly.pdbx_strand_id
1 'polypeptide(L)'
;MFRIFLKNYQSNQRGFTLMEMMVALAVGGVAIAAVTSGLTASMNMRQRSDMKTETSLVNDRLTSMVMKTNACTGYVENTPFSATTPMAVAVDGMSTGTKISGNLSVKEMSLIVTDPVATNFAGNTRKRYSAALRFQTTTKVNGLTVDSKPRLIPVKVSVVNSTNKIESCETATTEQDICLDAGGVWDSAAVNKELRCKPADSCQYAGSYTDAPIAVGGFGNAANSGIQACPSDFVPRVSGSMSVAVSCGKKCATTQTFSTYNCVRCGPAASAPQNVNYPANGPSIYEDGGDEAEAAEIEQRAAFEELKQKRLSRYPGWPGAPVP
;
A
#
# COMPACT_ATOMS: atom_id res chain seq x y z
N MET A 1 -8.86 -55.44 -32.74
CA MET A 1 -10.11 -55.56 -31.95
C MET A 1 -11.19 -54.61 -32.50
N PHE A 2 -11.50 -54.68 -33.82
CA PHE A 2 -12.39 -53.73 -34.51
C PHE A 2 -13.29 -54.42 -35.56
N ARG A 3 -13.44 -55.74 -35.49
CA ARG A 3 -14.16 -56.55 -36.49
C ARG A 3 -15.40 -57.30 -35.96
N ILE A 4 -15.79 -57.08 -34.71
CA ILE A 4 -16.93 -57.80 -34.10
C ILE A 4 -18.24 -56.97 -34.13
N PHE A 5 -18.19 -55.65 -34.35
CA PHE A 5 -19.40 -54.82 -34.34
C PHE A 5 -20.17 -54.70 -35.68
N LEU A 6 -19.68 -55.28 -36.77
CA LEU A 6 -20.30 -55.10 -38.10
C LEU A 6 -21.24 -56.24 -38.54
N LYS A 7 -21.41 -57.31 -37.76
CA LYS A 7 -22.17 -58.50 -38.21
C LYS A 7 -23.65 -58.52 -37.84
N ASN A 8 -24.15 -57.57 -37.06
CA ASN A 8 -25.57 -57.49 -36.70
C ASN A 8 -26.36 -56.40 -37.45
N TYR A 9 -25.80 -55.83 -38.53
CA TYR A 9 -26.42 -54.75 -39.30
C TYR A 9 -27.10 -55.21 -40.59
N GLN A 10 -27.68 -56.43 -40.63
CA GLN A 10 -28.35 -56.95 -41.83
C GLN A 10 -29.66 -57.72 -41.59
N SER A 11 -30.36 -57.49 -40.47
CA SER A 11 -31.71 -58.04 -40.29
C SER A 11 -32.63 -57.10 -39.54
N ASN A 12 -32.93 -55.95 -40.15
CA ASN A 12 -34.21 -55.26 -39.96
C ASN A 12 -34.42 -54.26 -41.10
N GLN A 13 -34.98 -54.74 -42.22
CA GLN A 13 -35.64 -53.88 -43.20
C GLN A 13 -37.04 -53.47 -42.70
N ARG A 14 -37.14 -53.04 -41.44
CA ARG A 14 -38.24 -52.16 -41.05
C ARG A 14 -37.74 -50.78 -41.40
N GLY A 15 -38.21 -50.26 -42.53
CA GLY A 15 -37.86 -48.91 -42.97
C GLY A 15 -38.01 -47.96 -41.78
N PHE A 16 -36.94 -47.23 -41.47
CA PHE A 16 -36.97 -46.13 -40.52
C PHE A 16 -38.21 -45.32 -40.83
N THR A 17 -39.18 -45.32 -39.92
CA THR A 17 -40.41 -44.58 -40.18
C THR A 17 -40.02 -43.11 -40.32
N LEU A 18 -40.63 -42.40 -41.27
CA LEU A 18 -40.38 -40.96 -41.45
C LEU A 18 -40.54 -40.20 -40.12
N MET A 19 -41.40 -40.73 -39.24
CA MET A 19 -41.59 -40.29 -37.87
C MET A 19 -40.34 -40.46 -36.97
N GLU A 20 -39.64 -41.59 -37.00
CA GLU A 20 -38.39 -41.79 -36.25
C GLU A 20 -37.27 -40.86 -36.72
N MET A 21 -37.19 -40.58 -38.03
CA MET A 21 -36.20 -39.64 -38.56
C MET A 21 -36.52 -38.20 -38.13
N MET A 22 -37.80 -37.79 -38.10
CA MET A 22 -38.21 -36.49 -37.59
C MET A 22 -37.95 -36.32 -36.10
N VAL A 23 -38.20 -37.36 -35.29
CA VAL A 23 -37.88 -37.34 -33.85
C VAL A 23 -36.36 -37.23 -33.64
N ALA A 24 -35.56 -37.98 -34.40
CA ALA A 24 -34.10 -37.90 -34.31
C ALA A 24 -33.57 -36.51 -34.71
N LEU A 25 -34.14 -35.88 -35.75
CA LEU A 25 -33.80 -34.52 -36.16
C LEU A 25 -34.23 -33.46 -35.13
N ALA A 26 -35.41 -33.64 -34.51
CA ALA A 26 -35.89 -32.74 -33.46
C ALA A 26 -34.99 -32.81 -32.22
N VAL A 27 -34.68 -34.01 -31.74
CA VAL A 27 -33.79 -34.20 -30.58
C VAL A 27 -32.37 -33.76 -30.90
N GLY A 28 -31.86 -34.08 -32.10
CA GLY A 28 -30.54 -33.65 -32.57
C GLY A 28 -30.43 -32.13 -32.72
N GLY A 29 -31.45 -31.47 -33.27
CA GLY A 29 -31.49 -30.01 -33.42
C GLY A 29 -31.49 -29.28 -32.09
N VAL A 30 -32.28 -29.76 -31.11
CA VAL A 30 -32.30 -29.19 -29.75
C VAL A 30 -30.95 -29.40 -29.05
N ALA A 31 -30.34 -30.58 -29.20
CA ALA A 31 -29.02 -30.87 -28.63
C ALA A 31 -27.92 -29.97 -29.21
N ILE A 32 -27.92 -29.76 -30.53
CA ILE A 32 -26.94 -28.87 -31.19
C ILE A 32 -27.14 -27.42 -30.74
N ALA A 33 -28.38 -26.93 -30.66
CA ALA A 33 -28.68 -25.58 -30.19
C ALA A 33 -28.25 -25.35 -28.72
N ALA A 34 -28.45 -26.34 -27.86
CA ALA A 34 -27.99 -26.28 -26.48
C ALA A 34 -26.44 -26.26 -26.40
N VAL A 35 -25.75 -27.09 -27.18
CA VAL A 35 -24.29 -27.14 -27.21
C VAL A 35 -23.68 -25.85 -27.78
N THR A 36 -24.26 -25.27 -28.83
CA THR A 36 -23.76 -24.00 -29.39
C THR A 36 -23.95 -22.85 -28.41
N SER A 37 -25.08 -22.77 -27.72
CA SER A 37 -25.31 -21.75 -26.68
C SER A 37 -24.29 -21.87 -25.52
N GLY A 38 -23.99 -23.09 -25.07
CA GLY A 38 -22.97 -23.35 -24.05
C GLY A 38 -21.55 -23.02 -24.50
N LEU A 39 -21.20 -23.34 -25.76
CA LEU A 39 -19.91 -22.99 -26.35
C LEU A 39 -19.73 -21.47 -26.42
N THR A 40 -20.73 -20.73 -26.91
CA THR A 40 -20.68 -19.26 -26.98
C THR A 40 -20.58 -18.63 -25.60
N ALA A 41 -21.33 -19.14 -24.61
CA ALA A 41 -21.22 -18.69 -23.22
C ALA A 41 -19.81 -18.97 -22.65
N SER A 42 -19.26 -20.15 -22.88
CA SER A 42 -17.92 -20.54 -22.41
C SER A 42 -16.81 -19.70 -23.05
N MET A 43 -16.92 -19.38 -24.34
CA MET A 43 -15.96 -18.52 -25.04
C MET A 43 -16.00 -17.10 -24.49
N ASN A 44 -17.20 -16.55 -24.25
CA ASN A 44 -17.37 -15.24 -23.63
C ASN A 44 -16.80 -15.19 -22.20
N MET A 45 -16.94 -16.27 -21.42
CA MET A 45 -16.36 -16.38 -20.08
C MET A 45 -14.84 -16.47 -20.11
N ARG A 46 -14.26 -17.29 -21.01
CA ARG A 46 -12.81 -17.39 -21.19
C ARG A 46 -12.20 -16.06 -21.59
N GLN A 47 -12.79 -15.37 -22.56
CA GLN A 47 -12.37 -14.03 -22.95
C GLN A 47 -12.38 -13.08 -21.75
N ARG A 48 -13.45 -13.06 -20.95
CA ARG A 48 -13.51 -12.23 -19.73
C ARG A 48 -12.44 -12.60 -18.70
N SER A 49 -12.12 -13.88 -18.53
CA SER A 49 -11.08 -14.36 -17.61
C SER A 49 -9.69 -13.92 -18.05
N ASP A 50 -9.34 -14.14 -19.32
CA ASP A 50 -8.03 -13.78 -19.88
C ASP A 50 -7.80 -12.25 -19.83
N MET A 51 -8.87 -11.46 -19.98
CA MET A 51 -8.77 -10.00 -19.87
C MET A 51 -8.59 -9.52 -18.43
N LYS A 52 -9.16 -10.23 -17.44
CA LYS A 52 -8.92 -9.92 -16.02
C LYS A 52 -7.47 -10.19 -15.63
N THR A 53 -6.91 -11.32 -16.06
CA THR A 53 -5.51 -11.66 -15.78
C THR A 53 -4.55 -10.69 -16.47
N GLU A 54 -4.80 -10.31 -17.72
CA GLU A 54 -4.00 -9.30 -18.43
C GLU A 54 -4.05 -7.94 -17.73
N THR A 55 -5.24 -7.50 -17.29
CA THR A 55 -5.39 -6.25 -16.54
C THR A 55 -4.63 -6.30 -15.21
N SER A 56 -4.66 -7.43 -14.49
CA SER A 56 -3.92 -7.62 -13.24
C SER A 56 -2.41 -7.55 -13.47
N LEU A 57 -1.90 -8.25 -14.49
CA LEU A 57 -0.47 -8.23 -14.83
C LEU A 57 0.03 -6.81 -15.17
N VAL A 58 -0.77 -6.04 -15.92
CA VAL A 58 -0.44 -4.65 -16.23
C VAL A 58 -0.43 -3.78 -14.97
N ASN A 59 -1.40 -3.97 -14.07
CA ASN A 59 -1.45 -3.28 -12.78
C ASN A 59 -0.21 -3.59 -11.92
N ASP A 60 0.17 -4.86 -11.80
CA ASP A 60 1.30 -5.29 -10.99
C ASP A 60 2.61 -4.75 -11.55
N ARG A 61 2.76 -4.77 -12.88
CA ARG A 61 3.90 -4.18 -13.56
C ARG A 61 3.96 -2.66 -13.34
N LEU A 62 2.84 -1.95 -13.50
CA LEU A 62 2.77 -0.51 -13.26
C LEU A 62 3.15 -0.17 -11.82
N THR A 63 2.59 -0.90 -10.85
CA THR A 63 2.90 -0.73 -9.44
C THR A 63 4.39 -0.95 -9.19
N SER A 64 4.96 -2.04 -9.70
CA SER A 64 6.40 -2.31 -9.58
C SER A 64 7.29 -1.23 -10.22
N MET A 65 6.88 -0.65 -11.35
CA MET A 65 7.63 0.43 -12.01
C MET A 65 7.57 1.73 -11.20
N VAL A 66 6.38 2.11 -10.75
CA VAL A 66 6.17 3.34 -9.96
C VAL A 66 6.86 3.25 -8.61
N MET A 67 6.91 2.07 -7.99
CA MET A 67 7.59 1.83 -6.71
C MET A 67 9.10 2.13 -6.71
N LYS A 68 9.72 2.28 -7.89
CA LYS A 68 11.11 2.74 -8.00
C LYS A 68 11.15 4.27 -7.97
N THR A 69 11.71 4.85 -6.91
CA THR A 69 11.80 6.32 -6.67
C THR A 69 12.26 7.11 -7.89
N ASN A 70 13.33 6.65 -8.56
CA ASN A 70 13.88 7.32 -9.75
C ASN A 70 12.90 7.31 -10.93
N ALA A 71 12.11 6.24 -11.07
CA ALA A 71 11.11 6.12 -12.12
C ALA A 71 9.93 7.05 -11.82
N CYS A 72 9.41 7.07 -10.58
CA CYS A 72 8.31 7.97 -10.22
C CYS A 72 8.65 9.43 -10.51
N THR A 73 9.85 9.88 -10.11
CA THR A 73 10.29 11.26 -10.40
C THR A 73 10.28 11.55 -11.90
N GLY A 74 10.88 10.68 -12.72
CA GLY A 74 10.90 10.88 -14.18
C GLY A 74 9.52 10.93 -14.85
N TYR A 75 8.47 10.38 -14.23
CA TYR A 75 7.10 10.38 -14.77
C TYR A 75 6.30 11.63 -14.41
N VAL A 76 6.64 12.31 -13.30
CA VAL A 76 5.85 13.44 -12.80
C VAL A 76 6.62 14.75 -12.75
N GLU A 77 7.95 14.72 -12.87
CA GLU A 77 8.78 15.92 -12.90
C GLU A 77 8.28 16.92 -13.94
N ASN A 78 8.30 18.20 -13.61
CA ASN A 78 7.82 19.31 -14.44
C ASN A 78 6.30 19.35 -14.69
N THR A 79 5.52 18.42 -14.16
CA THR A 79 4.05 18.48 -14.21
C THR A 79 3.56 19.69 -13.40
N PRO A 80 2.65 20.53 -13.95
CA PRO A 80 2.04 21.61 -13.19
C PRO A 80 1.34 21.08 -11.95
N PHE A 81 1.68 21.63 -10.78
CA PHE A 81 1.14 21.16 -9.51
C PHE A 81 -0.22 21.81 -9.21
N SER A 82 -1.19 20.97 -8.81
CA SER A 82 -2.48 21.40 -8.27
C SER A 82 -2.84 20.58 -7.04
N ALA A 83 -3.08 21.25 -5.91
CA ALA A 83 -3.48 20.61 -4.67
C ALA A 83 -4.94 20.14 -4.66
N THR A 84 -5.77 20.64 -5.60
CA THR A 84 -7.22 20.42 -5.58
C THR A 84 -7.74 19.69 -6.80
N THR A 85 -6.99 19.63 -7.90
CA THR A 85 -7.43 18.98 -9.15
C THR A 85 -6.50 17.84 -9.52
N PRO A 86 -7.04 16.70 -10.00
CA PRO A 86 -6.24 15.64 -10.58
C PRO A 86 -5.34 16.17 -11.69
N MET A 87 -4.06 15.80 -11.67
CA MET A 87 -3.08 16.18 -12.67
C MET A 87 -2.86 15.02 -13.62
N ALA A 88 -2.98 15.23 -14.93
CA ALA A 88 -2.66 14.21 -15.92
C ALA A 88 -1.16 13.91 -15.89
N VAL A 89 -0.80 12.63 -15.81
CA VAL A 89 0.60 12.18 -15.80
C VAL A 89 0.77 11.02 -16.76
N ALA A 90 2.00 10.81 -17.23
CA ALA A 90 2.34 9.71 -18.10
C ALA A 90 3.41 8.83 -17.44
N VAL A 91 3.12 7.54 -17.30
CA VAL A 91 4.03 6.57 -16.68
C VAL A 91 4.49 5.61 -17.76
N ASP A 92 5.78 5.59 -18.07
CA ASP A 92 6.37 4.68 -19.07
C ASP A 92 5.67 4.75 -20.44
N GLY A 93 5.35 5.96 -20.90
CA GLY A 93 4.60 6.18 -22.15
C GLY A 93 3.10 5.83 -22.08
N MET A 94 2.60 5.38 -20.93
CA MET A 94 1.17 5.19 -20.67
C MET A 94 0.56 6.48 -20.13
N SER A 95 -0.35 7.05 -20.90
CA SER A 95 -1.18 8.19 -20.53
C SER A 95 -2.64 7.85 -20.77
N THR A 96 -3.57 8.68 -20.31
CA THR A 96 -4.99 8.53 -20.62
C THR A 96 -5.20 8.35 -22.13
N GLY A 97 -5.89 7.28 -22.52
CA GLY A 97 -6.14 6.89 -23.91
C GLY A 97 -5.10 5.96 -24.53
N THR A 98 -3.95 5.71 -23.88
CA THR A 98 -2.93 4.79 -24.41
C THR A 98 -3.50 3.38 -24.52
N LYS A 99 -3.36 2.76 -25.70
CA LYS A 99 -3.73 1.37 -25.94
C LYS A 99 -2.61 0.46 -25.45
N ILE A 100 -2.91 -0.40 -24.48
CA ILE A 100 -1.93 -1.32 -23.88
C ILE A 100 -1.86 -2.62 -24.69
N SER A 101 -3.03 -3.16 -25.03
CA SER A 101 -3.19 -4.43 -25.75
C SER A 101 -4.52 -4.43 -26.49
N GLY A 102 -4.75 -5.36 -27.42
CA GLY A 102 -5.83 -5.40 -28.41
C GLY A 102 -7.14 -4.71 -28.01
N ASN A 103 -7.68 -5.08 -26.84
CA ASN A 103 -8.93 -4.55 -26.30
C ASN A 103 -8.78 -3.69 -25.02
N LEU A 104 -7.56 -3.54 -24.50
CA LEU A 104 -7.25 -2.87 -23.24
C LEU A 104 -6.65 -1.48 -23.50
N SER A 105 -7.20 -0.46 -22.84
CA SER A 105 -6.73 0.92 -22.93
C SER A 105 -6.69 1.57 -21.55
N VAL A 106 -5.81 2.56 -21.37
CA VAL A 106 -5.76 3.36 -20.15
C VAL A 106 -6.92 4.35 -20.19
N LYS A 107 -7.82 4.28 -19.21
CA LYS A 107 -8.93 5.22 -19.06
C LYS A 107 -8.50 6.48 -18.31
N GLU A 108 -7.71 6.29 -17.27
CA GLU A 108 -7.29 7.36 -16.37
C GLU A 108 -5.88 7.08 -15.88
N MET A 109 -5.00 8.06 -16.03
CA MET A 109 -3.70 8.11 -15.39
C MET A 109 -3.53 9.53 -14.83
N SER A 110 -3.69 9.68 -13.53
CA SER A 110 -3.65 10.99 -12.89
C SER A 110 -3.01 10.95 -11.52
N LEU A 111 -2.27 11.99 -11.17
CA LEU A 111 -1.81 12.22 -9.82
C LEU A 111 -2.86 13.02 -9.05
N ILE A 112 -3.28 12.52 -7.89
CA ILE A 112 -4.28 13.15 -7.03
C ILE A 112 -3.63 13.42 -5.68
N VAL A 113 -3.68 14.66 -5.22
CA VAL A 113 -3.25 15.02 -3.87
C VAL A 113 -4.26 14.48 -2.88
N THR A 114 -3.82 13.61 -1.97
CA THR A 114 -4.67 12.97 -0.95
C THR A 114 -4.76 13.80 0.32
N ASP A 115 -3.71 14.59 0.60
CA ASP A 115 -3.69 15.56 1.68
C ASP A 115 -3.22 16.93 1.15
N PRO A 116 -4.09 17.96 1.16
CA PRO A 116 -3.72 19.28 0.70
C PRO A 116 -2.76 20.01 1.65
N VAL A 117 -2.54 19.49 2.87
CA VAL A 117 -1.60 20.07 3.83
C VAL A 117 -0.17 19.70 3.44
N ALA A 118 0.62 20.72 3.13
CA ALA A 118 2.04 20.54 2.83
C ALA A 118 2.86 20.40 4.10
N THR A 119 3.83 19.49 4.09
CA THR A 119 4.94 19.49 5.05
C THR A 119 6.14 20.25 4.48
N ASN A 120 6.82 21.02 5.32
CA ASN A 120 8.04 21.73 4.89
C ASN A 120 9.16 20.71 4.66
N PHE A 121 9.83 20.81 3.51
CA PHE A 121 10.93 19.94 3.12
C PHE A 121 12.13 20.80 2.70
N ALA A 122 13.35 20.37 3.05
CA ALA A 122 14.62 21.02 2.69
C ALA A 122 14.65 22.56 2.89
N GLY A 123 14.49 23.04 4.13
CA GLY A 123 14.73 24.45 4.47
C GLY A 123 13.64 25.43 4.01
N ASN A 124 12.37 25.02 4.04
CA ASN A 124 11.17 25.84 3.74
C ASN A 124 11.00 26.31 2.27
N THR A 125 11.95 26.02 1.38
CA THR A 125 11.83 26.36 -0.04
C THR A 125 11.04 25.31 -0.82
N ARG A 126 10.98 24.07 -0.32
CA ARG A 126 10.22 22.96 -0.89
C ARG A 126 9.05 22.58 0.02
N LYS A 127 7.92 22.28 -0.60
CA LYS A 127 6.74 21.71 0.05
C LYS A 127 6.57 20.28 -0.40
N ARG A 128 6.27 19.39 0.54
CA ARG A 128 5.99 17.99 0.27
C ARG A 128 4.51 17.73 0.52
N TYR A 129 3.87 17.04 -0.42
CA TYR A 129 2.45 16.68 -0.36
C TYR A 129 2.28 15.17 -0.43
N SER A 130 1.28 14.67 0.29
CA SER A 130 0.81 13.30 0.13
C SER A 130 -0.11 13.23 -1.09
N ALA A 131 0.18 12.32 -2.00
CA ALA A 131 -0.58 12.12 -3.22
C ALA A 131 -0.74 10.63 -3.50
N ALA A 132 -1.57 10.31 -4.49
CA ALA A 132 -1.72 8.99 -5.04
C ALA A 132 -1.73 9.07 -6.55
N LEU A 133 -0.97 8.19 -7.19
CA LEU A 133 -1.11 7.93 -8.61
C LEU A 133 -2.35 7.05 -8.79
N ARG A 134 -3.37 7.61 -9.44
CA ARG A 134 -4.60 6.92 -9.80
C ARG A 134 -4.48 6.35 -11.20
N PHE A 135 -4.73 5.05 -11.30
CA PHE A 135 -4.73 4.30 -12.54
C PHE A 135 -6.06 3.58 -12.74
N GLN A 136 -6.64 3.71 -13.94
CA GLN A 136 -7.82 2.95 -14.36
C GLN A 136 -7.66 2.52 -15.81
N THR A 137 -8.08 1.29 -16.11
CA THR A 137 -8.12 0.75 -17.47
C THR A 137 -9.56 0.53 -17.92
N THR A 138 -9.74 0.52 -19.24
CA THR A 138 -10.98 0.20 -19.91
C THR A 138 -10.72 -0.91 -20.91
N THR A 139 -11.61 -1.89 -20.93
CA THR A 139 -11.57 -3.05 -21.83
C THR A 139 -12.80 -3.06 -22.72
N LYS A 140 -12.62 -3.29 -24.02
CA LYS A 140 -13.73 -3.46 -24.98
C LYS A 140 -13.95 -4.94 -25.34
N VAL A 141 -15.13 -5.47 -25.08
CA VAL A 141 -15.50 -6.87 -25.34
C VAL A 141 -16.78 -6.90 -26.16
N ASN A 142 -16.72 -7.36 -27.41
CA ASN A 142 -17.89 -7.47 -28.28
C ASN A 142 -18.72 -6.17 -28.35
N GLY A 143 -18.05 -5.01 -28.41
CA GLY A 143 -18.68 -3.68 -28.43
C GLY A 143 -19.08 -3.11 -27.06
N LEU A 144 -19.06 -3.92 -26.00
CA LEU A 144 -19.29 -3.46 -24.63
C LEU A 144 -18.00 -2.95 -24.01
N THR A 145 -18.08 -1.80 -23.34
CA THR A 145 -16.95 -1.18 -22.65
C THR A 145 -17.06 -1.46 -21.15
N VAL A 146 -16.03 -2.05 -20.56
CA VAL A 146 -15.97 -2.40 -19.14
C VAL A 146 -14.76 -1.73 -18.52
N ASP A 147 -14.97 -0.97 -17.46
CA ASP A 147 -13.91 -0.27 -16.74
C ASP A 147 -13.44 -1.09 -15.55
N SER A 148 -12.13 -1.12 -15.31
CA SER A 148 -11.56 -1.71 -14.10
C SER A 148 -11.80 -0.81 -12.89
N LYS A 149 -11.69 -1.37 -11.68
CA LYS A 149 -11.68 -0.56 -10.46
C LYS A 149 -10.44 0.35 -10.46
N PRO A 150 -10.57 1.65 -10.13
CA PRO A 150 -9.40 2.52 -10.00
C PRO A 150 -8.45 1.99 -8.93
N ARG A 151 -7.16 1.96 -9.24
CA ARG A 151 -6.08 1.66 -8.31
C ARG A 151 -5.39 2.95 -7.89
N LEU A 152 -5.05 3.05 -6.61
CA LEU A 152 -4.36 4.19 -6.02
C LEU A 152 -3.00 3.72 -5.51
N ILE A 153 -1.92 4.28 -6.04
CA ILE A 153 -0.56 4.01 -5.59
C ILE A 153 -0.09 5.22 -4.79
N PRO A 154 0.13 5.09 -3.46
CA PRO A 154 0.50 6.22 -2.62
C PRO A 154 1.92 6.71 -2.95
N VAL A 155 2.06 8.02 -3.09
CA VAL A 155 3.32 8.70 -3.41
C VAL A 155 3.42 10.01 -2.62
N LYS A 156 4.63 10.47 -2.38
CA LYS A 156 4.94 11.81 -1.86
C LYS A 156 5.53 12.61 -3.01
N VAL A 157 4.99 13.80 -3.26
CA VAL A 157 5.52 14.70 -4.28
C VAL A 157 6.13 15.92 -3.62
N SER A 158 7.32 16.31 -4.06
CA SER A 158 7.95 17.56 -3.66
C SER A 158 7.73 18.62 -4.73
N VAL A 159 7.41 19.82 -4.27
CA VAL A 159 7.07 20.98 -5.09
C VAL A 159 7.95 22.14 -4.66
N VAL A 160 8.59 22.78 -5.63
CA VAL A 160 9.33 24.02 -5.38
C VAL A 160 8.34 25.18 -5.40
N ASN A 161 8.25 25.92 -4.29
CA ASN A 161 7.25 26.99 -4.11
C ASN A 161 7.29 28.07 -5.21
N SER A 162 8.46 28.33 -5.80
CA SER A 162 8.63 29.38 -6.81
C SER A 162 8.19 28.99 -8.21
N THR A 163 8.12 27.70 -8.55
CA THR A 163 7.78 27.21 -9.90
C THR A 163 6.41 26.54 -9.97
N ASN A 164 5.84 26.18 -8.82
CA ASN A 164 4.58 25.42 -8.70
C ASN A 164 4.54 24.18 -9.63
N LYS A 165 5.68 23.51 -9.74
CA LYS A 165 5.88 22.28 -10.50
C LYS A 165 6.41 21.20 -9.57
N ILE A 166 6.08 19.96 -9.91
CA ILE A 166 6.62 18.80 -9.21
C ILE A 166 8.10 18.67 -9.57
N GLU A 167 8.95 18.60 -8.55
CA GLU A 167 10.41 18.43 -8.68
C GLU A 167 10.81 16.97 -8.45
N SER A 168 10.23 16.32 -7.44
CA SER A 168 10.47 14.90 -7.20
C SER A 168 9.22 14.15 -6.81
N CYS A 169 9.23 12.85 -7.05
CA CYS A 169 8.29 11.90 -6.49
C CYS A 169 9.02 10.79 -5.75
N GLU A 170 8.57 10.51 -4.55
CA GLU A 170 9.01 9.42 -3.70
C GLU A 170 7.83 8.48 -3.47
N THR A 171 8.07 7.18 -3.55
CA THR A 171 7.07 6.19 -3.14
C THR A 171 6.99 6.21 -1.62
N ALA A 172 5.77 6.19 -1.07
CA ALA A 172 5.50 6.56 0.32
C ALA A 172 6.01 5.55 1.38
N THR A 173 7.11 4.86 1.12
CA THR A 173 7.63 3.77 1.95
C THR A 173 9.15 3.88 2.14
N THR A 174 9.65 5.06 2.49
CA THR A 174 10.99 5.13 3.11
C THR A 174 10.85 5.17 4.62
N GLU A 175 11.79 4.55 5.35
CA GLU A 175 11.83 4.62 6.82
C GLU A 175 11.87 6.08 7.32
N GLN A 176 12.47 6.97 6.52
CA GLN A 176 12.48 8.41 6.76
C GLN A 176 11.09 9.03 6.66
N ASP A 177 10.28 8.68 5.66
CA ASP A 177 8.94 9.23 5.51
C ASP A 177 8.01 8.73 6.61
N ILE A 178 8.11 7.45 6.99
CA ILE A 178 7.40 6.89 8.15
C ILE A 178 7.76 7.68 9.41
N CYS A 179 9.04 8.01 9.57
CA CYS A 179 9.50 8.81 10.70
C CYS A 179 8.92 10.23 10.72
N LEU A 180 8.99 10.92 9.58
CA LEU A 180 8.53 12.30 9.45
C LEU A 180 7.00 12.41 9.59
N ASP A 181 6.25 11.46 9.01
CA ASP A 181 4.79 11.40 9.12
C ASP A 181 4.33 11.09 10.56
N ALA A 182 5.13 10.34 11.32
CA ALA A 182 4.92 10.13 12.75
C ALA A 182 5.31 11.34 13.64
N GLY A 183 5.73 12.46 13.03
CA GLY A 183 6.19 13.65 13.76
C GLY A 183 7.59 13.50 14.35
N GLY A 184 8.37 12.53 13.89
CA GLY A 184 9.76 12.34 14.25
C GLY A 184 10.73 13.17 13.41
N VAL A 185 11.99 13.20 13.86
CA VAL A 185 13.15 13.77 13.17
C VAL A 185 14.03 12.63 12.70
N TRP A 186 14.35 12.64 11.42
CA TRP A 186 15.22 11.64 10.80
C TRP A 186 16.70 12.03 10.93
N ASP A 187 17.49 11.16 11.54
CA ASP A 187 18.94 11.27 11.71
C ASP A 187 19.65 10.27 10.81
N SER A 188 20.01 10.70 9.60
CA SER A 188 20.72 9.86 8.63
C SER A 188 22.14 9.48 9.05
N ALA A 189 22.71 10.17 10.05
CA ALA A 189 24.04 9.90 10.58
C ALA A 189 24.02 8.85 11.71
N ALA A 190 22.84 8.47 12.23
CA ALA A 190 22.73 7.45 13.26
C ALA A 190 23.16 6.07 12.73
N VAL A 191 24.15 5.49 13.42
CA VAL A 191 24.71 4.16 13.13
C VAL A 191 23.66 3.07 13.36
N ASN A 192 22.85 3.21 14.41
CA ASN A 192 21.77 2.28 14.71
C ASN A 192 20.50 2.68 13.97
N LYS A 193 19.92 1.76 13.19
CA LYS A 193 18.69 2.00 12.42
C LYS A 193 17.51 2.42 13.30
N GLU A 194 17.39 1.84 14.49
CA GLU A 194 16.34 2.16 15.47
C GLU A 194 16.45 3.59 16.01
N LEU A 195 17.64 4.19 15.96
CA LEU A 195 17.88 5.57 16.40
C LEU A 195 17.81 6.57 15.25
N ARG A 196 17.53 6.14 14.02
CA ARG A 196 17.39 7.06 12.88
C ARG A 196 16.10 7.85 12.96
N CYS A 197 15.04 7.29 13.54
CA CYS A 197 13.84 8.04 13.82
C CYS A 197 13.76 8.42 15.30
N LYS A 198 13.80 9.71 15.60
CA LYS A 198 13.70 10.23 16.96
C LYS A 198 12.42 11.05 17.09
N PRO A 199 11.67 11.01 18.20
CA PRO A 199 10.60 11.97 18.44
C PRO A 199 11.12 13.41 18.31
N ALA A 200 10.35 14.33 17.71
CA ALA A 200 10.79 15.72 17.52
C ALA A 200 11.08 16.44 18.86
N ASP A 201 10.44 15.99 19.94
CA ASP A 201 10.60 16.43 21.32
C ASP A 201 11.66 15.64 22.12
N SER A 202 12.37 14.71 21.48
CA SER A 202 13.41 13.95 22.18
C SER A 202 14.59 14.85 22.59
N CYS A 203 14.96 14.77 23.86
CA CYS A 203 16.16 15.39 24.40
C CYS A 203 17.27 14.35 24.47
N GLN A 204 18.40 14.64 23.84
CA GLN A 204 19.63 13.88 24.05
C GLN A 204 20.30 14.35 25.32
N TYR A 205 20.79 13.41 26.13
CA TYR A 205 21.54 13.69 27.35
C TYR A 205 23.02 13.36 27.14
N ALA A 206 23.89 14.30 27.44
CA ALA A 206 25.35 14.13 27.34
C ALA A 206 26.03 14.42 28.69
N GLY A 207 25.58 13.74 29.74
CA GLY A 207 26.17 13.83 31.07
C GLY A 207 25.76 15.07 31.86
N SER A 208 26.38 15.22 33.03
CA SER A 208 26.09 16.28 33.99
C SER A 208 27.38 16.81 34.61
N TYR A 209 27.32 18.03 35.12
CA TYR A 209 28.40 18.65 35.89
C TYR A 209 27.82 19.56 36.97
N THR A 210 28.68 20.04 37.86
CA THR A 210 28.36 21.10 38.81
C THR A 210 29.31 22.27 38.64
N ASP A 211 28.82 23.48 38.88
CA ASP A 211 29.60 24.72 38.87
C ASP A 211 30.41 24.94 40.16
N ALA A 212 30.32 24.03 41.14
CA ALA A 212 31.15 24.07 42.33
C ALA A 212 32.64 23.90 41.99
N PRO A 213 33.58 24.60 42.66
CA PRO A 213 35.01 24.30 42.52
C PRO A 213 35.34 22.84 42.85
N ILE A 214 36.26 22.22 42.10
CA ILE A 214 36.69 20.82 42.34
C ILE A 214 37.17 20.62 43.79
N ALA A 215 37.87 21.61 44.35
CA ALA A 215 38.37 21.59 45.72
C ALA A 215 37.28 21.43 46.80
N VAL A 216 36.02 21.74 46.48
CA VAL A 216 34.87 21.60 47.38
C VAL A 216 33.88 20.52 46.91
N GLY A 217 34.33 19.56 46.10
CA GLY A 217 33.51 18.42 45.65
C GLY A 217 32.81 18.64 44.31
N GLY A 218 33.20 19.67 43.55
CA GLY A 218 32.76 19.84 42.18
C GLY A 218 33.20 18.69 41.27
N PHE A 219 32.32 18.25 40.38
CA PHE A 219 32.59 17.25 39.36
C PHE A 219 32.35 17.81 37.96
N GLY A 220 33.18 17.38 37.01
CA GLY A 220 33.03 17.70 35.60
C GLY A 220 32.24 16.65 34.84
N ASN A 221 31.89 16.98 33.60
CA ASN A 221 31.12 16.13 32.73
C ASN A 221 32.00 15.08 32.05
N ALA A 222 31.74 13.80 32.34
CA ALA A 222 32.48 12.68 31.74
C ALA A 222 32.39 12.64 30.20
N ALA A 223 31.26 13.07 29.63
CA ALA A 223 31.07 13.15 28.17
C ALA A 223 31.86 14.31 27.53
N ASN A 224 32.42 15.21 28.35
CA ASN A 224 33.24 16.34 27.92
C ASN A 224 34.65 16.28 28.54
N SER A 225 35.24 15.08 28.58
CA SER A 225 36.60 14.85 29.10
C SER A 225 36.81 15.33 30.55
N GLY A 226 35.75 15.34 31.36
CA GLY A 226 35.79 15.79 32.76
C GLY A 226 35.78 17.31 32.94
N ILE A 227 35.47 18.10 31.91
CA ILE A 227 35.34 19.56 32.00
C ILE A 227 34.00 19.92 32.67
N GLN A 228 33.98 20.95 33.51
CA GLN A 228 32.76 21.49 34.15
C GLN A 228 31.90 22.32 33.18
N ALA A 229 31.60 21.75 32.03
CA ALA A 229 30.80 22.35 30.98
C ALA A 229 30.14 21.28 30.11
N CYS A 230 29.11 21.66 29.37
CA CYS A 230 28.54 20.78 28.35
C CYS A 230 29.45 20.60 27.14
N PRO A 231 29.42 19.42 26.49
CA PRO A 231 30.01 19.25 25.16
C PRO A 231 29.45 20.27 24.16
N SER A 232 30.16 20.49 23.06
CA SER A 232 29.67 21.30 21.95
C SER A 232 28.27 20.84 21.51
N ASP A 233 27.41 21.80 21.18
CA ASP A 233 26.00 21.61 20.78
C ASP A 233 25.02 21.16 21.88
N PHE A 234 25.47 20.95 23.12
CA PHE A 234 24.58 20.69 24.26
C PHE A 234 24.42 21.95 25.14
N VAL A 235 23.20 22.16 25.64
CA VAL A 235 22.85 23.31 26.48
C VAL A 235 22.75 22.86 27.94
N PRO A 236 23.38 23.55 28.90
CA PRO A 236 23.21 23.25 30.32
C PRO A 236 21.80 23.60 30.77
N ARG A 237 21.11 22.65 31.42
CA ARG A 237 19.85 22.86 32.11
C ARG A 237 20.02 22.52 33.58
N VAL A 238 19.63 23.43 34.46
CA VAL A 238 19.65 23.18 35.92
C VAL A 238 18.79 21.96 36.19
N SER A 239 19.41 20.93 36.75
CA SER A 239 18.77 19.64 37.08
C SER A 239 18.61 19.43 38.57
N GLY A 240 19.31 20.22 39.38
CA GLY A 240 19.27 20.13 40.83
C GLY A 240 20.32 21.01 41.49
N SER A 241 20.58 20.71 42.76
CA SER A 241 21.58 21.42 43.56
C SER A 241 22.37 20.45 44.43
N MET A 242 23.67 20.68 44.55
CA MET A 242 24.57 20.01 45.48
C MET A 242 24.82 20.93 46.66
N SER A 243 24.71 20.41 47.88
CA SER A 243 25.07 21.16 49.09
C SER A 243 26.31 20.56 49.72
N VAL A 244 27.28 21.40 50.05
CA VAL A 244 28.55 21.00 50.66
C VAL A 244 28.79 21.80 51.93
N ALA A 245 29.29 21.11 52.96
CA ALA A 245 29.70 21.75 54.20
C ALA A 245 31.12 22.32 54.03
N VAL A 246 31.28 23.62 54.21
CA VAL A 246 32.57 24.31 54.16
C VAL A 246 32.89 24.96 55.50
N SER A 247 34.18 24.99 55.85
CA SER A 247 34.64 25.65 57.08
C SER A 247 34.52 27.17 56.94
N CYS A 248 33.82 27.82 57.87
CA CYS A 248 33.71 29.28 57.98
C CYS A 248 34.66 29.88 59.03
N GLY A 249 35.65 29.11 59.50
CA GLY A 249 36.64 29.54 60.50
C GLY A 249 36.73 28.58 61.70
N LYS A 250 37.40 29.00 62.78
CA LYS A 250 37.58 28.15 63.98
C LYS A 250 36.21 27.80 64.56
N LYS A 251 35.84 26.51 64.45
CA LYS A 251 34.59 25.89 64.97
C LYS A 251 33.30 26.31 64.26
N CYS A 252 33.38 26.78 63.01
CA CYS A 252 32.22 27.16 62.22
C CYS A 252 32.14 26.27 60.95
N ALA A 253 30.98 25.69 60.68
CA ALA A 253 30.65 25.04 59.41
C ALA A 253 29.43 25.74 58.81
N THR A 254 29.53 26.14 57.54
CA THR A 254 28.41 26.68 56.77
C THR A 254 28.12 25.77 55.59
N THR A 255 26.86 25.73 55.17
CA THR A 255 26.46 25.02 53.96
C THR A 255 26.55 25.99 52.79
N GLN A 256 27.22 25.58 51.72
CA GLN A 256 27.15 26.26 50.42
C GLN A 256 26.40 25.35 49.45
N THR A 257 25.57 25.95 48.60
CA THR A 257 24.76 25.24 47.62
C THR A 257 25.19 25.67 46.23
N PHE A 258 25.46 24.68 45.39
CA PHE A 258 25.89 24.83 44.01
C PHE A 258 24.88 24.17 43.08
N SER A 259 24.79 24.64 41.85
CA SER A 259 23.84 24.07 40.89
C SER A 259 24.46 22.85 40.21
N THR A 260 23.63 21.84 39.98
CA THR A 260 23.98 20.73 39.08
C THR A 260 23.26 20.96 37.76
N TYR A 261 23.97 20.75 36.66
CA TYR A 261 23.49 20.95 35.31
C TYR A 261 23.51 19.63 34.56
N ASN A 262 22.41 19.34 33.89
CA ASN A 262 22.33 18.29 32.87
C ASN A 262 22.58 18.93 31.51
N CYS A 263 23.44 18.29 30.72
CA CYS A 263 23.73 18.73 29.36
C CYS A 263 22.75 18.08 28.41
N VAL A 264 21.81 18.89 27.91
CA VAL A 264 20.75 18.40 27.04
C VAL A 264 20.74 19.11 25.70
N ARG A 265 20.45 18.35 24.65
CA ARG A 265 20.15 18.86 23.31
C ARG A 265 18.78 18.35 22.92
N CYS A 266 17.78 19.20 23.06
CA CYS A 266 16.42 18.92 22.63
C CYS A 266 16.24 19.46 21.20
N GLY A 267 15.41 18.79 20.41
CA GLY A 267 14.96 19.34 19.13
C GLY A 267 14.26 20.70 19.32
N PRO A 268 14.03 21.46 18.24
CA PRO A 268 13.14 22.61 18.31
C PRO A 268 11.81 22.12 18.91
N ALA A 269 11.30 22.82 19.94
CA ALA A 269 10.05 22.43 20.56
C ALA A 269 9.02 22.22 19.44
N ALA A 270 8.49 21.00 19.33
CA ALA A 270 7.34 20.77 18.47
C ALA A 270 6.31 21.80 18.90
N SER A 271 6.02 22.76 18.03
CA SER A 271 4.93 23.71 18.23
C SER A 271 3.74 22.89 18.69
N ALA A 272 3.21 23.25 19.87
CA ALA A 272 2.25 22.47 20.66
C ALA A 272 1.36 21.60 19.77
N PRO A 273 1.16 20.30 20.08
CA PRO A 273 0.39 19.41 19.22
C PRO A 273 -0.89 20.13 18.84
N GLN A 274 -1.01 20.50 17.56
CA GLN A 274 -2.31 20.84 17.05
C GLN A 274 -3.16 19.63 17.35
N ASN A 275 -4.32 19.87 17.94
CA ASN A 275 -5.30 18.83 18.23
C ASN A 275 -5.71 18.22 16.88
N VAL A 276 -4.89 17.31 16.36
CA VAL A 276 -5.22 16.49 15.21
C VAL A 276 -6.19 15.49 15.80
N ASN A 277 -7.46 15.86 15.75
CA ASN A 277 -8.54 14.90 15.82
C ASN A 277 -8.28 13.92 14.67
N TYR A 278 -7.58 12.82 14.97
CA TYR A 278 -7.56 11.69 14.07
C TYR A 278 -9.00 11.24 13.95
N PRO A 279 -9.64 11.32 12.76
CA PRO A 279 -10.89 10.63 12.58
C PRO A 279 -10.60 9.15 12.85
N ALA A 280 -11.28 8.56 13.83
CA ALA A 280 -11.20 7.14 14.18
C ALA A 280 -11.69 6.21 13.06
N ASN A 281 -11.84 6.72 11.84
CA ASN A 281 -12.29 6.03 10.63
C ASN A 281 -11.24 6.22 9.53
N GLY A 282 -10.02 5.77 9.77
CA GLY A 282 -9.10 5.44 8.68
C GLY A 282 -9.51 4.07 8.12
N PRO A 283 -9.73 3.92 6.80
CA PRO A 283 -10.03 2.61 6.23
C PRO A 283 -8.85 1.67 6.47
N SER A 284 -9.15 0.55 7.15
CA SER A 284 -8.31 -0.65 7.21
C SER A 284 -7.81 -1.00 5.81
N ILE A 285 -6.50 -0.87 5.57
CA ILE A 285 -5.87 -1.15 4.27
C ILE A 285 -5.55 -2.65 4.12
N TYR A 286 -6.08 -3.50 5.01
CA TYR A 286 -5.77 -4.94 5.05
C TYR A 286 -6.99 -5.88 5.18
N GLU A 287 -8.22 -5.41 4.92
CA GLU A 287 -9.43 -6.27 5.04
C GLU A 287 -10.11 -6.69 3.74
N ASP A 288 -9.58 -6.35 2.54
CA ASP A 288 -10.23 -6.74 1.27
C ASP A 288 -9.79 -8.13 0.77
N GLY A 289 -9.67 -9.10 1.69
CA GLY A 289 -9.48 -10.52 1.39
C GLY A 289 -10.70 -11.39 1.69
N GLY A 290 -11.74 -10.83 2.33
CA GLY A 290 -12.95 -11.55 2.74
C GLY A 290 -13.89 -11.87 1.57
N ASP A 291 -14.18 -10.86 0.74
CA ASP A 291 -15.22 -11.00 -0.29
C ASP A 291 -14.77 -11.86 -1.50
N GLU A 292 -13.46 -11.89 -1.80
CA GLU A 292 -12.91 -12.75 -2.87
C GLU A 292 -12.79 -14.23 -2.44
N ALA A 293 -12.58 -14.48 -1.14
CA ALA A 293 -12.62 -15.84 -0.58
C ALA A 293 -14.06 -16.36 -0.51
N GLU A 294 -15.02 -15.51 -0.11
CA GLU A 294 -16.43 -15.88 0.00
C GLU A 294 -17.08 -16.14 -1.37
N ALA A 295 -16.77 -15.32 -2.38
CA ALA A 295 -17.26 -15.55 -3.75
C ALA A 295 -16.67 -16.84 -4.37
N ALA A 296 -15.40 -17.14 -4.12
CA ALA A 296 -14.77 -18.39 -4.57
C ALA A 296 -15.32 -19.62 -3.82
N GLU A 297 -15.65 -19.49 -2.54
CA GLU A 297 -16.26 -20.57 -1.75
C GLU A 297 -17.71 -20.85 -2.18
N ILE A 298 -18.49 -19.81 -2.50
CA ILE A 298 -19.86 -19.94 -3.03
C ILE A 298 -19.84 -20.64 -4.40
N GLU A 299 -18.91 -20.28 -5.28
CA GLU A 299 -18.78 -20.91 -6.61
C GLU A 299 -18.31 -22.37 -6.52
N GLN A 300 -17.39 -22.70 -5.59
CA GLN A 300 -16.98 -24.08 -5.33
C GLN A 300 -18.09 -24.93 -4.72
N ARG A 301 -18.92 -24.38 -3.81
CA ARG A 301 -20.09 -25.07 -3.28
C ARG A 301 -21.15 -25.36 -4.34
N ALA A 302 -21.40 -24.41 -5.25
CA ALA A 302 -22.34 -24.62 -6.35
C ALA A 302 -21.86 -25.72 -7.32
N ALA A 303 -20.58 -25.72 -7.68
CA ALA A 303 -19.98 -26.75 -8.52
C ALA A 303 -19.99 -28.14 -7.86
N PHE A 304 -19.80 -28.20 -6.54
CA PHE A 304 -19.84 -29.45 -5.77
C PHE A 304 -21.27 -30.02 -5.67
N GLU A 305 -22.28 -29.19 -5.42
CA GLU A 305 -23.70 -29.59 -5.43
C GLU A 305 -24.15 -30.09 -6.80
N GLU A 306 -23.71 -29.45 -7.90
CA GLU A 306 -24.02 -29.91 -9.26
C GLU A 306 -23.39 -31.30 -9.55
N LEU A 307 -22.15 -31.52 -9.11
CA LEU A 307 -21.49 -32.83 -9.23
C LEU A 307 -22.17 -33.91 -8.38
N LYS A 308 -22.65 -33.55 -7.18
CA LYS A 308 -23.40 -34.44 -6.30
C LYS A 308 -24.73 -34.85 -6.94
N GLN A 309 -25.48 -33.92 -7.52
CA GLN A 309 -26.71 -34.23 -8.26
C GLN A 309 -26.45 -35.08 -9.52
N LYS A 310 -25.39 -34.77 -10.29
CA LYS A 310 -24.97 -35.59 -11.44
C LYS A 310 -24.51 -37.00 -11.06
N ARG A 311 -23.95 -37.18 -9.86
CA ARG A 311 -23.55 -38.49 -9.35
C ARG A 311 -24.75 -39.30 -8.86
N LEU A 312 -25.71 -38.65 -8.21
CA LEU A 312 -26.97 -39.27 -7.76
C LEU A 312 -27.87 -39.69 -8.93
N SER A 313 -27.92 -38.95 -10.03
CA SER A 313 -28.69 -39.34 -11.23
C SER A 313 -28.06 -40.47 -12.03
N ARG A 314 -26.76 -40.71 -11.85
CA ARG A 314 -26.01 -41.75 -12.59
C ARG A 314 -26.05 -43.13 -11.91
N TYR A 315 -26.46 -43.19 -10.64
CA TYR A 315 -26.57 -44.43 -9.85
C TYR A 315 -27.89 -44.47 -9.05
N PRO A 316 -29.02 -44.80 -9.70
CA PRO A 316 -30.29 -44.98 -8.99
C PRO A 316 -30.22 -46.26 -8.15
N GLY A 317 -29.89 -46.13 -6.87
CA GLY A 317 -29.74 -47.27 -5.95
C GLY A 317 -28.73 -47.07 -4.82
N TRP A 318 -28.05 -45.92 -4.75
CA TRP A 318 -27.16 -45.62 -3.62
C TRP A 318 -27.95 -45.27 -2.35
N PRO A 319 -27.61 -45.83 -1.17
CA PRO A 319 -28.34 -45.58 0.07
C PRO A 319 -28.15 -44.12 0.49
N GLY A 320 -29.24 -43.34 0.45
CA GLY A 320 -29.26 -41.92 0.82
C GLY A 320 -29.97 -40.96 -0.15
N ALA A 321 -30.53 -41.45 -1.26
CA ALA A 321 -31.39 -40.61 -2.10
C ALA A 321 -32.71 -40.29 -1.36
N PRO A 322 -33.15 -39.01 -1.30
CA PRO A 322 -34.47 -38.70 -0.75
C PRO A 322 -35.55 -39.34 -1.63
N VAL A 323 -36.44 -40.08 -0.98
CA VAL A 323 -37.65 -40.66 -1.60
C VAL A 323 -38.61 -39.49 -1.87
N PRO A 324 -39.28 -39.43 -3.04
CA PRO A 324 -40.21 -38.35 -3.38
C PRO A 324 -41.37 -38.22 -2.39
#